data_AF-A0AB72UA04-F1
#
_entry.id   AF-A0AB72UA04-F1
#
_cell.length_a   1.000
_cell.length_b   1.000
_cell.length_c   1.000
_cell.angle_alpha   90.00
_cell.angle_beta   90.00
_cell.angle_gamma   90.00
#
_symmetry.space_group_name_H-M   'P 1'
#
loop_
_entity.id
_entity.type
_entity.pdbx_description
1 polymer ?
#
loop_
_entity_poly.entity_id
_entity_poly.type
_entity_poly.pdbx_seq_one_letter_code
_entity_poly.pdbx_strand_id
1 'polypeptide(L)'
;MGVVFKVDGATGVGFTGDGKRTVFPFQFAVFGSDDVAVRVDGKPVTTGFHVALNDAEEAPGGAVIFEVAPWVGAAISIRRYLRLRRLSAYGSSASPRGDAVDRDLDYLTAALGDVDQAMRGSLRLDPADQGKGDLALPRMVPGRALVWNAQGDGLANGPDAGEIALAGQHGAMARDAASRAEAAGTRAETALAGFQKQLAGAAFDLDLRAQNVTLWQDERRMPVMDAPGDRIMDIRETGALVRLSNGGRLSLPGVSTARNGVRYRVVNGDGTMVDVRAASGDQIVPLDGAAVRSVYALPLRGDCVDLICDGGRWFAAPIRQTGPVVKLLRTSSQDIPAGGYFIVEWDQVAEDSHGLYDAAVHGIGNLPPGFYHVDAGVNFAISDTAVAVSAYVERQGAAGWSTHLQASDIVGSGSNATQSVRVSGIARIGIGSDNALRLRVRHSDSVTRQIAAGSVMSWFHLHRIGG
;
A
#
# COMPACT_ATOMS: atom_id res chain seq x y z
N MET A 1 4.44 -83.11 7.63
CA MET A 1 3.26 -82.32 7.22
C MET A 1 3.42 -80.98 7.89
N GLY A 2 3.78 -79.94 7.12
CA GLY A 2 4.29 -78.66 7.64
C GLY A 2 3.26 -77.85 8.40
N VAL A 3 3.60 -77.52 9.65
CA VAL A 3 2.81 -76.67 10.55
C VAL A 3 3.51 -75.31 10.65
N VAL A 4 3.43 -74.45 9.63
CA VAL A 4 4.13 -73.14 9.73
C VAL A 4 3.27 -71.91 9.43
N PHE A 5 2.06 -72.01 8.85
CA PHE A 5 1.17 -70.84 8.77
C PHE A 5 -0.28 -71.18 9.09
N LYS A 6 -0.53 -71.58 10.34
CA LYS A 6 -1.86 -71.49 10.98
C LYS A 6 -1.91 -70.46 12.11
N VAL A 7 -0.82 -69.71 12.33
CA VAL A 7 -0.71 -68.73 13.41
C VAL A 7 -0.69 -67.33 12.81
N ASP A 8 -1.85 -66.66 12.85
CA ASP A 8 -1.93 -65.21 12.92
C ASP A 8 -1.26 -64.78 14.24
N GLY A 9 0.05 -64.58 14.21
CA GLY A 9 0.86 -64.28 15.39
C GLY A 9 1.64 -62.99 15.22
N ALA A 10 1.67 -62.16 16.28
CA ALA A 10 2.46 -60.94 16.30
C ALA A 10 3.94 -61.24 15.98
N THR A 11 4.53 -60.52 15.02
CA THR A 11 5.94 -60.63 14.60
C THR A 11 6.92 -59.97 15.57
N GLY A 12 6.48 -59.74 16.81
CA GLY A 12 7.22 -59.05 17.84
C GLY A 12 6.50 -59.04 19.18
N VAL A 13 7.28 -58.82 20.23
CA VAL A 13 6.82 -58.72 21.62
C VAL A 13 7.56 -57.58 22.33
N GLY A 14 6.86 -56.88 23.22
CA GLY A 14 7.41 -55.83 24.06
C GLY A 14 7.51 -56.28 25.52
N PHE A 15 8.57 -55.86 26.21
CA PHE A 15 8.77 -56.08 27.63
C PHE A 15 9.26 -54.80 28.32
N THR A 16 9.08 -54.75 29.63
CA THR A 16 9.68 -53.72 30.49
C THR A 16 10.76 -54.35 31.35
N GLY A 17 11.94 -53.70 31.40
CA GLY A 17 13.02 -54.07 32.30
C GLY A 17 12.66 -53.80 33.76
N ASP A 18 13.08 -54.69 34.65
CA ASP A 18 12.87 -54.61 36.10
C ASP A 18 14.22 -54.52 36.86
N GLY A 19 15.34 -54.37 36.14
CA GLY A 19 16.68 -54.36 36.70
C GLY A 19 17.18 -55.72 37.22
N LYS A 20 16.42 -56.81 37.05
CA LYS A 20 16.76 -58.14 37.61
C LYS A 20 16.64 -59.28 36.60
N ARG A 21 15.59 -59.29 35.78
CA ARG A 21 15.34 -60.33 34.77
C ARG A 21 16.26 -60.16 33.57
N THR A 22 16.93 -61.24 33.19
CA THR A 22 17.81 -61.31 32.02
C THR A 22 17.19 -62.08 30.85
N VAL A 23 16.17 -62.92 31.09
CA VAL A 23 15.57 -63.80 30.09
C VAL A 23 14.22 -63.27 29.62
N PHE A 24 14.06 -63.09 28.31
CA PHE A 24 12.87 -62.54 27.67
C PHE A 24 12.40 -63.46 26.53
N PRO A 25 11.31 -64.24 26.74
CA PRO A 25 10.85 -65.22 25.75
C PRO A 25 10.12 -64.57 24.57
N PHE A 26 10.13 -65.24 23.42
CA PHE A 26 9.30 -64.90 22.26
C PHE A 26 8.76 -66.18 21.61
N GLN A 27 7.60 -66.10 20.96
CA GLN A 27 6.89 -67.26 20.39
C GLN A 27 6.70 -67.19 18.87
N PHE A 28 7.19 -66.13 18.22
CA PHE A 28 7.11 -66.01 16.76
C PHE A 28 8.20 -66.83 16.07
N ALA A 29 7.89 -67.40 14.91
CA ALA A 29 8.81 -68.22 14.14
C ALA A 29 9.94 -67.39 13.52
N VAL A 30 11.17 -67.89 13.65
CA VAL A 30 12.42 -67.37 13.06
C VAL A 30 13.20 -68.52 12.44
N PHE A 31 14.12 -68.24 11.51
CA PHE A 31 14.86 -69.28 10.77
C PHE A 31 16.33 -69.38 11.18
N GLY A 32 16.77 -68.51 12.09
CA GLY A 32 18.06 -68.49 12.77
C GLY A 32 18.10 -67.38 13.83
N SER A 33 19.13 -67.38 14.67
CA SER A 33 19.33 -66.36 15.72
C SER A 33 19.45 -64.94 15.14
N ASP A 34 20.02 -64.83 13.95
CA ASP A 34 20.26 -63.56 13.26
C ASP A 34 18.98 -62.89 12.74
N ASP A 35 17.86 -63.62 12.75
CA ASP A 35 16.54 -63.14 12.36
C ASP A 35 15.81 -62.44 13.54
N VAL A 36 16.44 -62.31 14.72
CA VAL A 36 15.88 -61.65 15.90
C VAL A 36 16.52 -60.28 16.08
N ALA A 37 15.71 -59.23 15.98
CA ALA A 37 16.12 -57.86 16.26
C ALA A 37 15.68 -57.43 17.67
N VAL A 38 16.63 -56.91 18.45
CA VAL A 38 16.41 -56.41 19.80
C VAL A 38 16.60 -54.89 19.83
N ARG A 39 15.65 -54.19 20.44
CA ARG A 39 15.75 -52.76 20.74
C ARG A 39 15.55 -52.52 22.22
N VAL A 40 16.31 -51.58 22.78
CA VAL A 40 16.14 -51.07 24.14
C VAL A 40 15.96 -49.56 24.03
N ASP A 41 14.86 -49.02 24.58
CA ASP A 41 14.49 -47.61 24.51
C ASP A 41 14.51 -47.05 23.09
N GLY A 42 14.00 -47.85 22.14
CA GLY A 42 13.92 -47.52 20.72
C GLY A 42 15.22 -47.69 19.93
N LYS A 43 16.36 -47.91 20.60
CA LYS A 43 17.69 -48.05 19.98
C LYS A 43 18.00 -49.53 19.67
N PRO A 44 18.49 -49.86 18.46
CA PRO A 44 18.94 -51.22 18.15
C PRO A 44 20.14 -51.62 19.01
N VAL A 45 20.09 -52.84 19.55
CA VAL A 45 21.18 -53.45 20.31
C VAL A 45 21.65 -54.68 19.54
N THR A 46 22.96 -54.84 19.38
CA THR A 46 23.58 -55.94 18.61
C THR A 46 24.58 -56.77 19.40
N THR A 47 24.85 -56.39 20.66
CA THR A 47 25.78 -57.07 21.59
C THR A 47 25.20 -57.04 23.01
N GLY A 48 25.77 -57.80 23.95
CA GLY A 48 25.30 -57.84 25.35
C GLY A 48 24.05 -58.71 25.55
N PHE A 49 23.71 -59.56 24.58
CA PHE A 49 22.68 -60.58 24.70
C PHE A 49 22.99 -61.79 23.80
N HIS A 50 22.36 -62.91 24.10
CA HIS A 50 22.36 -64.12 23.29
C HIS A 50 20.91 -64.52 22.95
N VAL A 51 20.72 -65.15 21.80
CA VAL A 51 19.41 -65.69 21.37
C VAL A 51 19.47 -67.21 21.49
N ALA A 52 18.65 -67.78 22.37
CA ALA A 52 18.44 -69.22 22.48
C ALA A 52 17.15 -69.57 21.74
N LEU A 53 17.22 -70.40 20.70
CA LEU A 53 16.05 -70.87 19.96
C LEU A 53 15.53 -72.18 20.55
N ASN A 54 14.23 -72.44 20.41
CA ASN A 54 13.67 -73.74 20.76
C ASN A 54 14.05 -74.77 19.68
N ASP A 55 14.48 -75.96 20.08
CA ASP A 55 14.92 -77.02 19.17
C ASP A 55 13.76 -77.90 18.63
N ALA A 56 12.54 -77.72 19.14
CA ALA A 56 11.38 -78.51 18.76
C ALA A 56 10.60 -77.86 17.60
N GLU A 57 10.38 -78.60 16.51
CA GLU A 57 9.65 -78.14 15.32
C GLU A 57 8.21 -77.69 15.61
N GLU A 58 7.60 -78.19 16.69
CA GLU A 58 6.23 -77.86 17.10
C GLU A 58 6.14 -76.61 18.01
N ALA A 59 7.27 -76.03 18.44
CA ALA A 59 7.32 -74.93 19.40
C ALA A 59 8.16 -73.74 18.88
N PRO A 60 7.66 -72.97 17.88
CA PRO A 60 8.39 -71.85 17.32
C PRO A 60 8.72 -70.79 18.39
N GLY A 61 9.88 -70.16 18.26
CA GLY A 61 10.31 -69.09 19.16
C GLY A 61 11.62 -69.40 19.89
N GLY A 62 11.79 -68.76 21.04
CA GLY A 62 13.02 -68.83 21.82
C GLY A 62 13.04 -67.79 22.95
N ALA A 63 14.23 -67.42 23.40
CA ALA A 63 14.43 -66.34 24.36
C ALA A 63 15.66 -65.49 24.02
N VAL A 64 15.54 -64.19 24.26
CA VAL A 64 16.66 -63.26 24.33
C VAL A 64 17.17 -63.23 25.77
N ILE A 65 18.45 -63.51 25.95
CA ILE A 65 19.12 -63.58 27.25
C ILE A 65 20.14 -62.45 27.31
N PHE A 66 19.87 -61.40 28.07
CA PHE A 66 20.82 -60.30 28.28
C PHE A 66 21.95 -60.69 29.23
N GLU A 67 23.18 -60.29 28.93
CA GLU A 67 24.34 -60.47 29.82
C GLU A 67 24.21 -59.63 31.10
N VAL A 68 23.56 -58.47 31.00
CA VAL A 68 23.23 -57.58 32.12
C VAL A 68 21.73 -57.27 32.07
N ALA A 69 21.03 -57.45 33.20
CA ALA A 69 19.60 -57.18 33.28
C ALA A 69 19.29 -55.72 32.85
N PRO A 70 18.38 -55.50 31.89
CA PRO A 70 17.96 -54.15 31.50
C PRO A 70 17.41 -53.38 32.71
N TRP A 71 17.76 -52.09 32.82
CA TRP A 71 17.37 -51.26 33.98
C TRP A 71 15.85 -51.16 34.14
N VAL A 72 15.41 -50.79 35.34
CA VAL A 72 14.00 -50.57 35.65
C VAL A 72 13.39 -49.55 34.70
N GLY A 73 12.34 -49.94 33.99
CA GLY A 73 11.62 -49.09 33.04
C GLY A 73 12.16 -49.10 31.61
N ALA A 74 13.26 -49.81 31.32
CA ALA A 74 13.76 -49.96 29.95
C ALA A 74 12.69 -50.61 29.05
N ALA A 75 12.36 -49.97 27.92
CA ALA A 75 11.42 -50.51 26.94
C ALA A 75 12.16 -51.46 25.98
N ILE A 76 11.95 -52.76 26.17
CA ILE A 76 12.58 -53.82 25.38
C ILE A 76 11.61 -54.23 24.27
N SER A 77 12.05 -54.23 23.02
CA SER A 77 11.29 -54.72 21.88
C SER A 77 12.08 -55.81 21.18
N ILE A 78 11.51 -57.01 21.13
CA ILE A 78 12.08 -58.16 20.43
C ILE A 78 11.18 -58.44 19.23
N ARG A 79 11.75 -58.44 18.03
CA ARG A 79 10.99 -58.58 16.78
C ARG A 79 11.71 -59.50 15.81
N ARG A 80 10.94 -60.11 14.92
CA ARG A 80 11.49 -60.77 13.74
C ARG A 80 12.01 -59.72 12.75
N TYR A 81 13.18 -59.97 12.18
CA TYR A 81 13.79 -59.18 11.13
C TYR A 81 14.47 -60.08 10.11
N LEU A 82 13.73 -60.47 9.07
CA LEU A 82 14.24 -61.32 8.00
C LEU A 82 14.98 -60.50 6.93
N ARG A 83 16.20 -60.91 6.58
CA ARG A 83 16.93 -60.36 5.42
C ARG A 83 16.61 -61.19 4.19
N LEU A 84 16.49 -60.59 3.02
CA LEU A 84 16.29 -61.38 1.80
C LEU A 84 17.53 -62.26 1.54
N ARG A 85 17.38 -63.58 1.72
CA ARG A 85 18.42 -64.60 1.49
C ARG A 85 17.78 -65.93 1.11
N ARG A 86 18.59 -66.83 0.56
CA ARG A 86 18.22 -68.22 0.30
C ARG A 86 18.68 -69.09 1.47
N LEU A 87 17.85 -70.02 1.95
CA LEU A 87 18.25 -70.94 3.03
C LEU A 87 18.95 -72.19 2.49
N SER A 88 18.44 -72.76 1.41
CA SER A 88 18.91 -74.05 0.89
C SER A 88 19.61 -73.92 -0.46
N ALA A 89 20.76 -74.59 -0.67
CA ALA A 89 21.37 -74.74 -1.98
C ALA A 89 20.96 -76.08 -2.62
N TYR A 90 20.15 -76.02 -3.67
CA TYR A 90 19.72 -77.20 -4.44
C TYR A 90 20.84 -77.64 -5.37
N GLY A 91 21.30 -78.89 -5.23
CA GLY A 91 22.27 -79.50 -6.13
C GLY A 91 21.65 -79.89 -7.48
N SER A 92 22.47 -80.06 -8.51
CA SER A 92 22.03 -80.38 -9.87
C SER A 92 21.67 -81.86 -10.10
N SER A 93 22.08 -82.77 -9.21
CA SER A 93 22.01 -84.22 -9.42
C SER A 93 20.96 -84.95 -8.55
N ALA A 94 20.24 -84.25 -7.68
CA ALA A 94 19.22 -84.84 -6.81
C ALA A 94 17.98 -83.94 -6.73
N SER A 95 16.80 -84.57 -6.68
CA SER A 95 15.54 -83.85 -6.43
C SER A 95 15.63 -83.17 -5.06
N PRO A 96 15.25 -81.89 -4.94
CA PRO A 96 15.28 -81.21 -3.65
C PRO A 96 14.33 -81.93 -2.68
N ARG A 97 14.76 -82.05 -1.42
CA ARG A 97 13.92 -82.65 -0.38
C ARG A 97 12.72 -81.73 -0.13
N GLY A 98 11.52 -82.29 0.02
CA GLY A 98 10.29 -81.51 0.18
C GLY A 98 10.30 -80.61 1.42
N ASP A 99 10.92 -81.05 2.51
CA ASP A 99 11.13 -80.26 3.73
C ASP A 99 12.01 -79.02 3.50
N ALA A 100 13.07 -79.14 2.70
CA ALA A 100 13.94 -78.02 2.34
C ALA A 100 13.21 -77.01 1.44
N VAL A 101 12.38 -77.51 0.51
CA VAL A 101 11.56 -76.66 -0.36
C VAL A 101 10.50 -75.91 0.44
N ASP A 102 9.76 -76.61 1.30
CA ASP A 102 8.75 -76.01 2.18
C ASP A 102 9.38 -74.93 3.06
N ARG A 103 10.53 -75.22 3.68
CA ARG A 103 11.25 -74.25 4.52
C ARG A 103 11.71 -73.00 3.75
N ASP A 104 12.16 -73.16 2.51
CA ASP A 104 12.53 -72.04 1.64
C ASP A 104 11.30 -71.20 1.24
N LEU A 105 10.17 -71.83 0.89
CA LEU A 105 8.92 -71.12 0.59
C LEU A 105 8.36 -70.40 1.81
N ASP A 106 8.45 -71.01 2.98
CA ASP A 106 8.01 -70.42 4.24
C ASP A 106 8.84 -69.17 4.58
N TYR A 107 10.16 -69.24 4.35
CA TYR A 107 11.06 -68.10 4.52
C TYR A 107 10.69 -66.93 3.62
N LEU A 108 10.46 -67.21 2.33
CA LEU A 108 10.09 -66.18 1.36
C LEU A 108 8.74 -65.54 1.71
N THR A 109 7.75 -66.36 2.10
CA THR A 109 6.44 -65.88 2.54
C THR A 109 6.56 -64.98 3.77
N ALA A 110 7.32 -65.40 4.78
CA ALA A 110 7.53 -64.61 6.00
C ALA A 110 8.30 -63.30 5.72
N ALA A 111 9.33 -63.34 4.87
CA ALA A 111 10.11 -62.17 4.49
C ALA A 111 9.25 -61.15 3.72
N LEU A 112 8.39 -61.62 2.81
CA LEU A 112 7.43 -60.77 2.09
C LEU A 112 6.40 -60.15 3.05
N GLY A 113 5.91 -60.91 4.03
CA GLY A 113 5.02 -60.37 5.06
C GLY A 113 5.67 -59.30 5.94
N ASP A 114 6.94 -59.48 6.30
CA ASP A 114 7.70 -58.47 7.05
C ASP A 114 7.91 -57.19 6.20
N VAL A 115 8.11 -57.32 4.89
CA VAL A 115 8.15 -56.19 3.94
C VAL A 115 6.79 -55.49 3.84
N ASP A 116 5.67 -56.21 3.71
CA ASP A 116 4.33 -55.61 3.70
C ASP A 116 4.09 -54.81 4.98
N GLN A 117 4.42 -55.38 6.13
CA GLN A 117 4.28 -54.71 7.42
C GLN A 117 5.17 -53.45 7.51
N ALA A 118 6.39 -53.47 6.97
CA ALA A 118 7.24 -52.28 6.90
C ALA A 118 6.63 -51.20 5.98
N MET A 119 6.02 -51.60 4.86
CA MET A 119 5.34 -50.70 3.93
C MET A 119 3.99 -50.16 4.44
N ARG A 120 3.45 -50.65 5.56
CA ARG A 120 2.24 -50.07 6.19
C ARG A 120 2.52 -48.73 6.90
N GLY A 121 3.76 -48.52 7.34
CA GLY A 121 4.19 -47.28 8.01
C GLY A 121 4.78 -46.24 7.07
N SER A 122 4.94 -46.54 5.78
CA SER A 122 5.47 -45.60 4.79
C SER A 122 4.41 -44.65 4.28
N LEU A 123 4.81 -43.43 3.92
CA LEU A 123 3.95 -42.51 3.17
C LEU A 123 3.53 -43.17 1.85
N ARG A 124 2.23 -43.21 1.56
CA ARG A 124 1.69 -43.74 0.30
C ARG A 124 1.01 -42.60 -0.44
N LEU A 125 1.21 -42.55 -1.75
CA LEU A 125 0.42 -41.69 -2.61
C LEU A 125 -0.99 -42.24 -2.78
N ASP A 126 -1.91 -41.34 -3.10
CA ASP A 126 -3.20 -41.73 -3.66
C ASP A 126 -2.99 -42.52 -4.97
N PRO A 127 -3.75 -43.60 -5.21
CA PRO A 127 -3.69 -44.34 -6.46
C PRO A 127 -3.82 -43.48 -7.73
N ALA A 128 -4.60 -42.38 -7.68
CA ALA A 128 -4.77 -41.46 -8.79
C ALA A 128 -3.51 -40.65 -9.13
N ASP A 129 -2.54 -40.59 -8.21
CA ASP A 129 -1.30 -39.81 -8.35
C ASP A 129 -0.08 -40.69 -8.64
N GLN A 130 -0.27 -42.00 -8.73
CA GLN A 130 0.80 -42.94 -9.09
C GLN A 130 1.30 -42.65 -10.51
N GLY A 131 2.57 -42.26 -10.63
CA GLY A 131 3.22 -41.94 -11.91
C GLY A 131 3.14 -40.47 -12.34
N LYS A 132 2.59 -39.58 -11.50
CA LYS A 132 2.45 -38.14 -11.82
C LYS A 132 3.73 -37.31 -11.70
N GLY A 133 4.88 -37.88 -11.34
CA GLY A 133 6.17 -37.16 -11.38
C GLY A 133 7.27 -37.76 -10.51
N ASP A 134 8.34 -36.98 -10.30
CA ASP A 134 9.52 -37.37 -9.50
C ASP A 134 9.30 -37.06 -8.02
N LEU A 135 9.20 -38.13 -7.23
CA LEU A 135 8.92 -38.07 -5.79
C LEU A 135 10.20 -38.28 -4.96
N ALA A 136 11.37 -38.11 -5.57
CA ALA A 136 12.62 -38.08 -4.82
C ALA A 136 12.52 -37.04 -3.70
N LEU A 137 12.84 -37.45 -2.48
CA LEU A 137 12.89 -36.52 -1.36
C LEU A 137 13.95 -35.45 -1.64
N PRO A 138 13.61 -34.16 -1.45
CA PRO A 138 14.59 -33.09 -1.60
C PRO A 138 15.70 -33.26 -0.57
N ARG A 139 16.88 -32.68 -0.85
CA ARG A 139 17.98 -32.67 0.11
C ARG A 139 17.50 -32.06 1.43
N MET A 140 17.74 -32.75 2.54
CA MET A 140 17.30 -32.32 3.86
C MET A 140 17.94 -30.97 4.24
N VAL A 141 17.08 -30.00 4.58
CA VAL A 141 17.48 -28.70 5.13
C VAL A 141 16.87 -28.57 6.53
N PRO A 142 17.69 -28.33 7.58
CA PRO A 142 17.18 -28.20 8.94
C PRO A 142 16.12 -27.10 9.07
N GLY A 143 15.04 -27.38 9.81
CA GLY A 143 14.01 -26.39 10.16
C GLY A 143 12.94 -26.11 9.11
N ARG A 144 13.01 -26.74 7.93
CA ARG A 144 12.03 -26.55 6.84
C ARG A 144 10.99 -27.67 6.80
N ALA A 145 9.76 -27.31 6.45
CA ALA A 145 8.69 -28.28 6.19
C ALA A 145 8.91 -29.01 4.85
N LEU A 146 8.30 -30.19 4.69
CA LEU A 146 8.18 -30.87 3.40
C LEU A 146 6.83 -30.51 2.78
N VAL A 147 6.82 -30.04 1.53
CA VAL A 147 5.61 -29.61 0.81
C VAL A 147 5.60 -30.16 -0.61
N TRP A 148 4.44 -30.13 -1.27
CA TRP A 148 4.35 -30.30 -2.71
C TRP A 148 4.97 -29.11 -3.44
N ASN A 149 5.68 -29.36 -4.54
CA ASN A 149 6.19 -28.30 -5.39
C ASN A 149 5.02 -27.56 -6.10
N ALA A 150 5.32 -26.42 -6.72
CA ALA A 150 4.29 -25.59 -7.36
C ALA A 150 3.61 -26.28 -8.56
N GLN A 151 4.32 -27.21 -9.20
CA GLN A 151 3.83 -27.98 -10.35
C GLN A 151 2.94 -29.16 -9.95
N GLY A 152 2.93 -29.54 -8.66
CA GLY A 152 2.14 -30.66 -8.14
C GLY A 152 2.65 -32.04 -8.55
N ASP A 153 3.86 -32.13 -9.09
CA ASP A 153 4.47 -33.36 -9.62
C ASP A 153 5.68 -33.84 -8.80
N GLY A 154 5.99 -33.18 -7.67
CA GLY A 154 7.12 -33.55 -6.82
C GLY A 154 7.11 -32.88 -5.44
N LEU A 155 8.11 -33.22 -4.62
CA LEU A 155 8.27 -32.71 -3.26
C LEU A 155 9.38 -31.65 -3.17
N ALA A 156 9.19 -30.66 -2.30
CA ALA A 156 10.12 -29.56 -2.09
C ALA A 156 10.24 -29.17 -0.61
N ASN A 157 11.34 -28.51 -0.26
CA ASN A 157 11.48 -27.88 1.06
C ASN A 157 10.63 -26.61 1.10
N GLY A 158 9.64 -26.60 1.98
CA GLY A 158 8.71 -25.51 2.21
C GLY A 158 9.22 -24.47 3.22
N PRO A 159 8.30 -23.67 3.77
CA PRO A 159 8.65 -22.61 4.70
C PRO A 159 9.19 -23.17 6.02
N ASP A 160 10.00 -22.37 6.71
CA ASP A 160 10.40 -22.64 8.09
C ASP A 160 9.36 -22.15 9.11
N ALA A 161 9.57 -22.50 10.38
CA ALA A 161 8.64 -22.13 11.46
C ALA A 161 8.51 -20.61 11.66
N GLY A 162 9.55 -19.84 11.36
CA GLY A 162 9.52 -18.37 11.45
C GLY A 162 8.70 -17.74 10.32
N GLU A 163 8.90 -18.23 9.09
CA GLU A 163 8.12 -17.82 7.91
C GLU A 163 6.61 -18.10 8.09
N ILE A 164 6.26 -19.26 8.66
CA ILE A 164 4.87 -19.62 8.99
C ILE A 164 4.29 -18.69 10.07
N ALA A 165 5.06 -18.36 11.10
CA ALA A 165 4.61 -17.47 12.18
C ALA A 165 4.38 -16.02 11.68
N LEU A 166 5.25 -15.53 10.79
CA LEU A 166 5.13 -14.20 10.19
C LEU A 166 3.92 -14.07 9.26
N ALA A 167 3.53 -15.13 8.55
CA ALA A 167 2.34 -15.11 7.69
C ALA A 167 1.05 -14.75 8.46
N GLY A 168 0.91 -15.24 9.70
CA GLY A 168 -0.21 -14.88 10.58
C GLY A 168 -0.22 -13.40 10.97
N GLN A 169 0.96 -12.82 11.24
CA GLN A 169 1.10 -11.40 11.59
C GLN A 169 0.81 -10.49 10.39
N HIS A 170 1.31 -10.83 9.20
CA HIS A 170 0.99 -10.08 7.97
C HIS A 170 -0.51 -10.08 7.67
N GLY A 171 -1.19 -11.21 7.90
CA GLY A 171 -2.64 -11.31 7.76
C GLY A 171 -3.44 -10.48 8.77
N ALA A 172 -2.91 -10.27 9.98
CA ALA A 172 -3.50 -9.36 10.97
C ALA A 172 -3.26 -7.89 10.58
N MET A 173 -2.03 -7.53 10.18
CA MET A 173 -1.69 -6.18 9.72
C MET A 173 -2.49 -5.76 8.48
N ALA A 174 -2.71 -6.67 7.54
CA ALA A 174 -3.53 -6.41 6.35
C ALA A 174 -5.00 -6.16 6.70
N ARG A 175 -5.56 -6.93 7.64
CA ARG A 175 -6.92 -6.71 8.15
C ARG A 175 -7.05 -5.38 8.89
N ASP A 176 -6.10 -5.05 9.75
CA ASP A 176 -6.08 -3.76 10.44
C ASP A 176 -5.96 -2.58 9.46
N ALA A 177 -5.16 -2.74 8.40
CA ALA A 177 -5.05 -1.74 7.34
C ALA A 177 -6.37 -1.57 6.57
N ALA A 178 -7.05 -2.67 6.24
CA ALA A 178 -8.36 -2.65 5.59
C ALA A 178 -9.42 -1.95 6.47
N SER A 179 -9.51 -2.29 7.76
CA SER A 179 -10.45 -1.65 8.69
C SER A 179 -10.15 -0.16 8.87
N ARG A 180 -8.87 0.25 8.88
CA ARG A 180 -8.51 1.68 8.89
C ARG A 180 -8.92 2.40 7.60
N ALA A 181 -8.81 1.75 6.45
CA ALA A 181 -9.24 2.32 5.17
C ALA A 181 -10.76 2.48 5.10
N GLU A 182 -11.54 1.48 5.54
CA GLU A 182 -13.01 1.56 5.64
C GLU A 182 -13.45 2.67 6.60
N ALA A 183 -12.80 2.77 7.76
CA ALA A 183 -13.07 3.85 8.72
C ALA A 183 -12.72 5.23 8.14
N ALA A 184 -11.65 5.34 7.34
CA ALA A 184 -11.31 6.57 6.64
C ALA A 184 -12.36 6.94 5.57
N GLY A 185 -12.85 5.95 4.81
CA GLY A 185 -13.97 6.13 3.86
C GLY A 185 -15.23 6.63 4.55
N THR A 186 -15.64 5.98 5.65
CA THR A 186 -16.81 6.40 6.45
C THR A 186 -16.66 7.82 7.00
N ARG A 187 -15.45 8.19 7.46
CA ARG A 187 -15.14 9.56 7.90
C ARG A 187 -15.20 10.56 6.76
N ALA A 188 -14.72 10.19 5.57
CA ALA A 188 -14.80 11.03 4.37
C ALA A 188 -16.25 11.27 3.93
N GLU A 189 -17.08 10.23 3.94
CA GLU A 189 -18.53 10.33 3.67
C GLU A 189 -19.25 11.19 4.71
N THR A 190 -18.93 11.01 5.99
CA THR A 190 -19.48 11.83 7.09
C THR A 190 -19.04 13.28 6.94
N ALA A 191 -17.78 13.53 6.57
CA ALA A 191 -17.25 14.87 6.34
C ALA A 191 -17.88 15.50 5.09
N LEU A 192 -18.11 14.75 4.02
CA LEU A 192 -18.82 15.21 2.82
C LEU A 192 -20.27 15.55 3.14
N ALA A 193 -20.98 14.69 3.87
CA ALA A 193 -22.35 14.95 4.33
C ALA A 193 -22.41 16.15 5.29
N GLY A 194 -21.40 16.31 6.16
CA GLY A 194 -21.22 17.48 7.01
C GLY A 194 -20.97 18.76 6.23
N PHE A 195 -20.11 18.69 5.20
CA PHE A 195 -19.83 19.80 4.29
C PHE A 195 -21.05 20.18 3.44
N GLN A 196 -21.79 19.19 2.92
CA GLN A 196 -23.05 19.40 2.22
C GLN A 196 -24.12 19.98 3.14
N LYS A 197 -24.22 19.53 4.40
CA LYS A 197 -25.09 20.13 5.42
C LYS A 197 -24.64 21.52 5.84
N GLN A 198 -23.34 21.83 5.86
CA GLN A 198 -22.83 23.18 6.10
C GLN A 198 -23.05 24.09 4.90
N LEU A 199 -22.97 23.59 3.66
CA LEU A 199 -23.36 24.32 2.46
C LEU A 199 -24.86 24.55 2.40
N ALA A 200 -25.67 23.56 2.80
CA ALA A 200 -27.11 23.66 2.91
C ALA A 200 -27.56 24.46 4.15
N GLY A 201 -26.76 24.51 5.21
CA GLY A 201 -27.03 25.28 6.43
C GLY A 201 -26.49 26.71 6.37
N ALA A 202 -25.48 26.97 5.53
CA ALA A 202 -25.08 28.31 5.13
C ALA A 202 -25.96 28.88 4.00
N ALA A 203 -26.91 28.09 3.51
CA ALA A 203 -27.98 28.51 2.63
C ALA A 203 -29.30 28.45 3.40
N PHE A 204 -29.68 29.57 4.01
CA PHE A 204 -31.08 29.91 4.25
C PHE A 204 -31.90 28.96 5.14
N ASP A 205 -31.90 29.23 6.44
CA ASP A 205 -33.16 29.08 7.21
C ASP A 205 -34.03 30.31 6.92
N LEU A 206 -34.60 30.34 5.71
CA LEU A 206 -35.64 31.28 5.32
C LEU A 206 -36.97 30.66 5.75
N ASP A 207 -37.48 31.06 6.91
CA ASP A 207 -38.87 30.79 7.26
C ASP A 207 -39.79 31.59 6.32
N LEU A 208 -40.07 31.01 5.16
CA LEU A 208 -40.91 31.57 4.10
C LEU A 208 -42.41 31.59 4.46
N ARG A 209 -42.82 31.21 5.69
CA ARG A 209 -44.23 31.25 6.09
C ARG A 209 -44.65 32.56 6.72
N ALA A 210 -43.71 33.33 7.27
CA ALA A 210 -43.98 34.65 7.81
C ALA A 210 -43.59 35.70 6.76
N GLN A 211 -44.52 36.14 5.93
CA GLN A 211 -44.35 37.25 4.96
C GLN A 211 -44.11 38.62 5.65
N ASN A 212 -43.22 38.71 6.64
CA ASN A 212 -42.81 39.96 7.24
C ASN A 212 -41.36 40.27 6.87
N VAL A 213 -41.22 41.28 6.02
CA VAL A 213 -39.98 42.01 5.79
C VAL A 213 -39.59 42.70 7.09
N THR A 214 -38.81 42.03 7.94
CA THR A 214 -38.15 42.67 9.07
C THR A 214 -36.64 42.65 8.84
N LEU A 215 -36.11 43.86 8.61
CA LEU A 215 -34.72 44.31 8.81
C LEU A 215 -33.81 43.22 9.41
N TRP A 216 -33.04 42.57 8.53
CA TRP A 216 -32.08 41.55 8.93
C TRP A 216 -30.94 42.20 9.73
N GLN A 217 -30.87 41.90 11.02
CA GLN A 217 -29.75 42.27 11.90
C GLN A 217 -28.96 40.99 12.20
N ASP A 218 -27.70 40.93 11.75
CA ASP A 218 -26.72 39.91 12.16
C ASP A 218 -26.45 40.03 13.69
N GLU A 219 -25.87 38.99 14.31
CA GLU A 219 -25.60 38.82 15.75
C GLU A 219 -24.79 39.97 16.41
N ARG A 220 -24.33 40.95 15.62
CA ARG A 220 -23.61 42.17 16.04
C ARG A 220 -24.37 43.50 15.81
N ARG A 221 -25.67 43.49 15.48
CA ARG A 221 -26.47 44.71 15.16
C ARG A 221 -25.92 45.54 13.98
N MET A 222 -25.31 44.90 12.98
CA MET A 222 -24.83 45.59 11.77
C MET A 222 -25.98 45.73 10.76
N PRO A 223 -26.26 46.93 10.22
CA PRO A 223 -27.27 47.09 9.18
C PRO A 223 -26.83 46.37 7.90
N VAL A 224 -27.70 45.55 7.32
CA VAL A 224 -27.37 44.74 6.15
C VAL A 224 -28.01 45.32 4.90
N MET A 225 -27.21 45.40 3.83
CA MET A 225 -27.57 46.03 2.56
C MET A 225 -27.30 45.03 1.43
N ASP A 226 -28.36 44.62 0.74
CA ASP A 226 -28.23 43.86 -0.50
C ASP A 226 -28.07 44.84 -1.69
N ALA A 227 -26.99 44.65 -2.45
CA ALA A 227 -26.61 45.47 -3.59
C ALA A 227 -26.41 44.57 -4.83
N PRO A 228 -27.48 44.31 -5.61
CA PRO A 228 -27.43 43.39 -6.76
C PRO A 228 -26.73 43.99 -8.00
N GLY A 229 -26.02 45.10 -7.86
CA GLY A 229 -25.32 45.83 -8.92
C GLY A 229 -24.45 46.94 -8.32
N ASP A 230 -24.02 47.90 -9.15
CA ASP A 230 -23.16 49.00 -8.72
C ASP A 230 -23.80 49.83 -7.60
N ARG A 231 -22.99 50.17 -6.58
CA ARG A 231 -23.43 50.94 -5.41
C ARG A 231 -22.36 51.93 -4.98
N ILE A 232 -22.78 53.12 -4.59
CA ILE A 232 -21.91 54.11 -3.94
C ILE A 232 -22.25 54.10 -2.44
N MET A 233 -21.23 54.00 -1.59
CA MET A 233 -21.42 54.01 -0.14
C MET A 233 -21.49 55.43 0.43
N ASP A 234 -22.29 55.62 1.47
CA ASP A 234 -22.34 56.86 2.27
C ASP A 234 -21.67 56.65 3.63
N ILE A 235 -20.96 57.66 4.13
CA ILE A 235 -20.27 57.60 5.44
C ILE A 235 -21.20 57.32 6.62
N ARG A 236 -22.49 57.67 6.51
CA ARG A 236 -23.52 57.40 7.52
C ARG A 236 -23.87 55.92 7.62
N GLU A 237 -23.49 55.14 6.61
CA GLU A 237 -23.68 53.69 6.53
C GLU A 237 -22.49 52.92 7.15
N THR A 238 -21.63 53.62 7.90
CA THR A 238 -20.53 52.98 8.62
C THR A 238 -21.03 51.85 9.53
N GLY A 239 -20.33 50.73 9.52
CA GLY A 239 -20.73 49.50 10.20
C GLY A 239 -21.71 48.63 9.41
N ALA A 240 -22.11 49.01 8.20
CA ALA A 240 -22.97 48.18 7.37
C ALA A 240 -22.24 46.92 6.84
N LEU A 241 -23.00 45.85 6.69
CA LEU A 241 -22.66 44.67 5.90
C LEU A 241 -23.31 44.82 4.52
N VAL A 242 -22.50 44.91 3.48
CA VAL A 242 -22.92 45.07 2.09
C VAL A 242 -22.71 43.75 1.37
N ARG A 243 -23.80 43.16 0.88
CA ARG A 243 -23.77 41.99 0.00
C ARG A 243 -23.82 42.46 -1.45
N LEU A 244 -22.71 42.35 -2.16
CA LEU A 244 -22.62 42.65 -3.58
C LEU A 244 -22.90 41.40 -4.41
N SER A 245 -23.54 41.58 -5.55
CA SER A 245 -23.96 40.49 -6.44
C SER A 245 -23.93 40.93 -7.91
N ASN A 246 -24.03 39.98 -8.83
CA ASN A 246 -24.15 40.13 -10.29
C ASN A 246 -23.02 40.95 -10.93
N GLY A 247 -21.80 40.84 -10.39
CA GLY A 247 -20.66 41.62 -10.89
C GLY A 247 -20.70 43.10 -10.53
N GLY A 248 -21.52 43.49 -9.56
CA GLY A 248 -21.64 44.87 -9.10
C GLY A 248 -20.36 45.43 -8.50
N ARG A 249 -20.21 46.75 -8.61
CA ARG A 249 -19.08 47.51 -8.08
C ARG A 249 -19.49 48.43 -6.94
N LEU A 250 -18.83 48.29 -5.80
CA LEU A 250 -18.97 49.19 -4.66
C LEU A 250 -17.97 50.33 -4.74
N SER A 251 -18.44 51.58 -4.77
CA SER A 251 -17.57 52.76 -4.74
C SER A 251 -17.52 53.35 -3.33
N LEU A 252 -16.31 53.45 -2.79
CA LEU A 252 -16.07 54.02 -1.47
C LEU A 252 -16.10 55.55 -1.52
N PRO A 253 -16.54 56.22 -0.44
CA PRO A 253 -16.33 57.65 -0.27
C PRO A 253 -14.82 57.96 -0.30
N GLY A 254 -14.48 59.17 -0.74
CA GLY A 254 -13.09 59.62 -0.70
C GLY A 254 -12.49 59.59 0.72
N VAL A 255 -11.18 59.56 0.86
CA VAL A 255 -10.53 59.64 2.16
C VAL A 255 -10.52 61.08 2.68
N SER A 256 -10.76 61.27 3.97
CA SER A 256 -10.57 62.55 4.65
C SER A 256 -10.44 62.34 6.15
N THR A 257 -9.78 63.24 6.88
CA THR A 257 -9.55 63.10 8.32
C THR A 257 -10.84 62.92 9.13
N ALA A 258 -11.95 63.53 8.68
CA ALA A 258 -13.29 63.38 9.27
C ALA A 258 -13.89 61.96 9.12
N ARG A 259 -13.30 61.12 8.25
CA ARG A 259 -13.74 59.74 7.96
C ARG A 259 -12.89 58.69 8.67
N ASN A 260 -11.99 59.10 9.57
CA ASN A 260 -11.28 58.17 10.43
C ASN A 260 -12.27 57.32 11.25
N GLY A 261 -12.15 56.00 11.15
CA GLY A 261 -13.03 55.02 11.81
C GLY A 261 -14.25 54.62 10.99
N VAL A 262 -14.47 55.18 9.79
CA VAL A 262 -15.52 54.67 8.89
C VAL A 262 -15.16 53.25 8.47
N ARG A 263 -16.13 52.33 8.59
CA ARG A 263 -15.94 50.92 8.27
C ARG A 263 -17.08 50.36 7.44
N TYR A 264 -16.80 49.47 6.51
CA TYR A 264 -17.81 48.68 5.81
C TYR A 264 -17.36 47.24 5.75
N ARG A 265 -18.29 46.31 5.94
CA ARG A 265 -18.05 44.91 5.64
C ARG A 265 -18.65 44.62 4.28
N VAL A 266 -17.89 44.03 3.38
CA VAL A 266 -18.36 43.70 2.04
C VAL A 266 -18.25 42.20 1.84
N VAL A 267 -19.28 41.59 1.27
CA VAL A 267 -19.29 40.16 0.94
C VAL A 267 -19.79 39.94 -0.49
N ASN A 268 -19.15 39.03 -1.22
CA ASN A 268 -19.67 38.55 -2.50
C ASN A 268 -20.82 37.56 -2.26
N GLY A 269 -22.01 37.89 -2.74
CA GLY A 269 -23.26 37.19 -2.48
C GLY A 269 -23.57 35.99 -3.36
N ASP A 270 -23.02 35.92 -4.57
CA ASP A 270 -23.43 34.94 -5.60
C ASP A 270 -22.28 34.27 -6.37
N GLY A 271 -21.03 34.71 -6.17
CA GLY A 271 -19.85 34.12 -6.80
C GLY A 271 -19.52 34.67 -8.18
N THR A 272 -20.28 35.64 -8.69
CA THR A 272 -19.81 36.49 -9.78
C THR A 272 -18.81 37.46 -9.19
N MET A 273 -17.63 37.63 -9.80
CA MET A 273 -16.61 38.55 -9.28
C MET A 273 -17.16 39.96 -9.10
N VAL A 274 -17.07 40.52 -7.89
CA VAL A 274 -17.49 41.89 -7.55
C VAL A 274 -16.31 42.73 -7.11
N ASP A 275 -16.39 44.04 -7.31
CA ASP A 275 -15.28 44.95 -7.08
C ASP A 275 -15.59 46.01 -6.01
N VAL A 276 -14.59 46.36 -5.22
CA VAL A 276 -14.59 47.55 -4.36
C VAL A 276 -13.62 48.57 -4.95
N ARG A 277 -14.11 49.76 -5.27
CA ARG A 277 -13.32 50.86 -5.84
C ARG A 277 -13.12 51.96 -4.80
N ALA A 278 -11.87 52.40 -4.62
CA ALA A 278 -11.60 53.67 -3.97
C ALA A 278 -12.06 54.86 -4.83
N ALA A 279 -12.34 56.01 -4.21
CA ALA A 279 -12.59 57.24 -4.95
C ALA A 279 -11.38 57.62 -5.83
N SER A 280 -11.59 58.45 -6.84
CA SER A 280 -10.51 58.86 -7.75
C SER A 280 -9.35 59.51 -6.99
N GLY A 281 -8.13 59.00 -7.18
CA GLY A 281 -6.92 59.45 -6.49
C GLY A 281 -6.61 58.72 -5.18
N ASP A 282 -7.58 58.00 -4.61
CA ASP A 282 -7.42 57.25 -3.38
C ASP A 282 -6.97 55.82 -3.63
N GLN A 283 -6.38 55.22 -2.59
CA GLN A 283 -5.87 53.87 -2.64
C GLN A 283 -6.39 53.02 -1.48
N ILE A 284 -6.58 51.74 -1.76
CA ILE A 284 -6.88 50.68 -0.80
C ILE A 284 -5.57 49.96 -0.51
N VAL A 285 -5.23 49.86 0.78
CA VAL A 285 -4.07 49.17 1.32
C VAL A 285 -4.52 47.82 1.90
N PRO A 286 -4.28 46.70 1.22
CA PRO A 286 -4.57 45.38 1.77
C PRO A 286 -3.70 45.06 2.99
N LEU A 287 -4.30 44.53 4.05
CA LEU A 287 -3.58 44.13 5.27
C LEU A 287 -2.97 42.73 5.17
N ASP A 288 -3.31 41.97 4.14
CA ASP A 288 -2.69 40.68 3.79
C ASP A 288 -1.30 40.82 3.14
N GLY A 289 -0.77 42.05 3.07
CA GLY A 289 0.52 42.36 2.49
C GLY A 289 0.52 42.42 0.96
N ALA A 290 -0.65 42.35 0.32
CA ALA A 290 -0.75 42.54 -1.12
C ALA A 290 -0.51 44.01 -1.52
N ALA A 291 -0.15 44.23 -2.79
CA ALA A 291 0.15 45.58 -3.29
C ALA A 291 -1.06 46.52 -3.17
N VAL A 292 -0.74 47.79 -2.89
CA VAL A 292 -1.68 48.89 -2.82
C VAL A 292 -2.37 49.07 -4.18
N ARG A 293 -3.70 49.26 -4.17
CA ARG A 293 -4.52 49.23 -5.39
C ARG A 293 -5.72 50.16 -5.30
N SER A 294 -6.23 50.62 -6.43
CA SER A 294 -7.46 51.44 -6.48
C SER A 294 -8.75 50.61 -6.58
N VAL A 295 -8.62 49.32 -6.90
CA VAL A 295 -9.71 48.36 -7.01
C VAL A 295 -9.35 47.09 -6.24
N TYR A 296 -10.22 46.65 -5.34
CA TYR A 296 -10.09 45.41 -4.57
C TYR A 296 -11.21 44.45 -4.97
N ALA A 297 -10.87 43.34 -5.61
CA ALA A 297 -11.83 42.35 -6.08
C ALA A 297 -12.18 41.34 -4.99
N LEU A 298 -13.43 40.85 -5.03
CA LEU A 298 -13.94 39.71 -4.26
C LEU A 298 -14.46 38.68 -5.26
N PRO A 299 -13.60 37.76 -5.73
CA PRO A 299 -13.93 36.94 -6.91
C PRO A 299 -14.90 35.80 -6.62
N LEU A 300 -14.88 35.23 -5.42
CA LEU A 300 -15.63 34.01 -5.10
C LEU A 300 -16.76 34.27 -4.12
N ARG A 301 -17.77 33.40 -4.17
CA ARG A 301 -18.94 33.47 -3.29
C ARG A 301 -18.49 33.37 -1.83
N GLY A 302 -18.93 34.33 -1.02
CA GLY A 302 -18.61 34.38 0.40
C GLY A 302 -17.24 34.97 0.73
N ASP A 303 -16.46 35.42 -0.27
CA ASP A 303 -15.32 36.28 -0.01
C ASP A 303 -15.78 37.55 0.69
N CYS A 304 -15.11 37.90 1.78
CA CYS A 304 -15.51 38.95 2.70
C CYS A 304 -14.31 39.75 3.18
N VAL A 305 -14.46 41.07 3.14
CA VAL A 305 -13.44 42.05 3.52
C VAL A 305 -14.05 43.12 4.42
N ASP A 306 -13.34 43.49 5.48
CA ASP A 306 -13.60 44.71 6.24
C ASP A 306 -12.77 45.85 5.64
N LEU A 307 -13.45 46.91 5.21
CA LEU A 307 -12.85 48.13 4.69
C LEU A 307 -12.85 49.16 5.81
N ILE A 308 -11.70 49.74 6.12
CA ILE A 308 -11.54 50.67 7.24
C ILE A 308 -10.80 51.92 6.74
N CYS A 309 -11.35 53.11 7.00
CA CYS A 309 -10.65 54.36 6.72
C CYS A 309 -9.97 54.88 7.99
N ASP A 310 -8.69 55.22 7.92
CA ASP A 310 -7.96 55.91 9.02
C ASP A 310 -7.99 57.45 8.89
N GLY A 311 -8.69 57.94 7.86
CA GLY A 311 -8.78 59.35 7.49
C GLY A 311 -7.72 59.83 6.50
N GLY A 312 -6.71 59.01 6.17
CA GLY A 312 -5.75 59.25 5.10
C GLY A 312 -5.79 58.21 3.99
N ARG A 313 -6.20 56.97 4.28
CA ARG A 313 -6.25 55.82 3.36
C ARG A 313 -7.41 54.90 3.69
N TRP A 314 -7.75 54.02 2.74
CA TRP A 314 -8.57 52.85 3.00
C TRP A 314 -7.69 51.63 3.24
N PHE A 315 -8.04 50.82 4.23
CA PHE A 315 -7.43 49.52 4.47
C PHE A 315 -8.44 48.42 4.15
N ALA A 316 -7.97 47.36 3.52
CA ALA A 316 -8.75 46.15 3.29
C ALA A 316 -8.24 45.03 4.18
N ALA A 317 -9.06 44.64 5.17
CA ALA A 317 -8.82 43.56 6.10
C ALA A 317 -9.65 42.34 5.68
N PRO A 318 -9.09 41.39 4.91
CA PRO A 318 -9.83 40.19 4.53
C PRO A 318 -10.23 39.38 5.77
N ILE A 319 -11.53 39.08 5.89
CA ILE A 319 -12.06 38.22 6.96
C ILE A 319 -12.09 36.78 6.49
N ARG A 320 -12.55 36.60 5.25
CA ARG A 320 -12.62 35.32 4.58
C ARG A 320 -12.29 35.56 3.13
N GLN A 321 -11.16 35.03 2.67
CA GLN A 321 -10.88 34.95 1.25
C GLN A 321 -10.54 33.51 0.94
N THR A 322 -11.33 32.91 0.07
CA THR A 322 -10.93 31.66 -0.55
C THR A 322 -9.72 31.99 -1.40
N GLY A 323 -8.56 31.47 -1.05
CA GLY A 323 -7.36 31.85 -1.79
C GLY A 323 -7.40 31.32 -3.23
N PRO A 324 -6.55 31.86 -4.11
CA PRO A 324 -6.69 31.60 -5.53
C PRO A 324 -6.48 30.14 -5.85
N VAL A 325 -7.37 29.65 -6.69
CA VAL A 325 -7.28 28.41 -7.45
C VAL A 325 -6.97 28.78 -8.89
N VAL A 326 -5.88 28.23 -9.42
CA VAL A 326 -5.49 28.37 -10.81
C VAL A 326 -5.19 26.98 -11.37
N LYS A 327 -5.76 26.67 -12.53
CA LYS A 327 -5.53 25.44 -13.29
C LYS A 327 -5.22 25.79 -14.73
N LEU A 328 -4.00 25.50 -15.13
CA LEU A 328 -3.50 25.71 -16.49
C LEU A 328 -3.23 24.35 -17.13
N LEU A 329 -3.53 24.25 -18.41
CA LEU A 329 -3.30 23.05 -19.21
C LEU A 329 -2.51 23.43 -20.47
N ARG A 330 -1.68 22.48 -20.90
CA ARG A 330 -1.03 22.53 -22.20
C ARG A 330 -1.54 21.36 -23.01
N THR A 331 -2.38 21.66 -23.99
CA THR A 331 -3.14 20.67 -24.74
C THR A 331 -2.53 20.35 -26.10
N SER A 332 -1.96 21.35 -26.76
CA SER A 332 -1.22 21.18 -28.01
C SER A 332 0.25 20.90 -27.75
N SER A 333 0.93 20.32 -28.74
CA SER A 333 2.37 20.06 -28.62
C SER A 333 3.18 21.35 -28.53
N GLN A 334 4.31 21.28 -27.82
CA GLN A 334 5.29 22.36 -27.74
C GLN A 334 6.69 21.81 -28.00
N ASP A 335 7.42 22.44 -28.91
CA ASP A 335 8.83 22.12 -29.12
C ASP A 335 9.69 22.61 -27.96
N ILE A 336 10.64 21.78 -27.56
CA ILE A 336 11.68 22.05 -26.58
C ILE A 336 13.01 21.96 -27.34
N PRO A 337 13.61 23.07 -27.78
CA PRO A 337 14.87 23.07 -28.51
C PRO A 337 16.04 22.43 -27.74
N ALA A 338 17.07 22.01 -28.47
CA ALA A 338 18.25 21.39 -27.86
C ALA A 338 18.99 22.29 -26.86
N GLY A 339 19.48 21.70 -25.76
CA GLY A 339 20.52 22.28 -24.91
C GLY A 339 20.13 23.46 -24.00
N GLY A 340 18.85 23.72 -23.76
CA GLY A 340 18.40 24.88 -22.97
C GLY A 340 17.37 24.57 -21.88
N TYR A 341 17.01 25.62 -21.16
CA TYR A 341 15.80 25.64 -20.34
C TYR A 341 14.70 26.37 -21.11
N PHE A 342 13.48 25.84 -21.06
CA PHE A 342 12.34 26.34 -21.82
C PHE A 342 11.14 26.55 -20.92
N ILE A 343 10.43 27.64 -21.14
CA ILE A 343 9.22 27.95 -20.39
C ILE A 343 8.08 27.12 -21.00
N VAL A 344 7.26 26.52 -20.14
CA VAL A 344 6.04 25.84 -20.60
C VAL A 344 5.01 26.91 -20.91
N GLU A 345 4.56 26.95 -22.15
CA GLU A 345 3.56 27.90 -22.61
C GLU A 345 2.18 27.27 -22.44
N TRP A 346 1.34 27.86 -21.59
CA TRP A 346 -0.01 27.35 -21.34
C TRP A 346 -0.96 27.86 -22.42
N ASP A 347 -1.65 26.93 -23.09
CA ASP A 347 -2.61 27.26 -24.16
C ASP A 347 -4.06 27.24 -23.67
N GLN A 348 -4.31 26.73 -22.47
CA GLN A 348 -5.63 26.68 -21.88
C GLN A 348 -5.61 27.06 -20.40
N VAL A 349 -6.44 28.04 -20.04
CA VAL A 349 -6.75 28.37 -18.65
C VAL A 349 -8.06 27.66 -18.29
N ALA A 350 -7.95 26.52 -17.60
CA ALA A 350 -9.11 25.74 -17.19
C ALA A 350 -9.84 26.39 -15.99
N GLU A 351 -9.08 27.03 -15.10
CA GLU A 351 -9.61 27.78 -13.96
C GLU A 351 -8.63 28.89 -13.60
N ASP A 352 -9.14 30.10 -13.41
CA ASP A 352 -8.40 31.20 -12.80
C ASP A 352 -9.37 32.04 -11.99
N SER A 353 -9.52 31.64 -10.73
CA SER A 353 -10.49 32.25 -9.82
C SER A 353 -10.21 33.72 -9.51
N HIS A 354 -9.01 34.23 -9.78
CA HIS A 354 -8.57 35.56 -9.35
C HIS A 354 -7.91 36.39 -10.47
N GLY A 355 -7.95 35.92 -11.72
CA GLY A 355 -7.34 36.61 -12.87
C GLY A 355 -5.82 36.75 -12.74
N LEU A 356 -5.15 35.75 -12.18
CA LEU A 356 -3.71 35.78 -11.90
C LEU A 356 -2.86 35.22 -13.05
N TYR A 357 -3.44 34.55 -14.04
CA TYR A 357 -2.69 34.08 -15.19
C TYR A 357 -2.18 35.26 -16.02
N ASP A 358 -0.87 35.26 -16.28
CA ASP A 358 -0.20 36.25 -17.11
C ASP A 358 0.49 35.56 -18.29
N ALA A 359 -0.08 35.79 -19.48
CA ALA A 359 0.40 35.22 -20.73
C ALA A 359 1.80 35.75 -21.14
N ALA A 360 2.21 36.93 -20.67
CA ALA A 360 3.53 37.49 -21.01
C ALA A 360 4.68 36.73 -20.32
N VAL A 361 4.40 36.11 -19.17
CA VAL A 361 5.37 35.29 -18.42
C VAL A 361 5.07 33.79 -18.48
N HIS A 362 3.99 33.40 -19.18
CA HIS A 362 3.42 32.05 -19.22
C HIS A 362 3.32 31.43 -17.82
N GLY A 363 2.75 32.19 -16.89
CA GLY A 363 2.74 31.84 -15.49
C GLY A 363 1.65 32.57 -14.71
N ILE A 364 1.79 32.55 -13.40
CA ILE A 364 0.84 33.14 -12.47
C ILE A 364 1.54 34.32 -11.79
N GLY A 365 1.04 35.53 -12.02
CA GLY A 365 1.60 36.77 -11.47
C GLY A 365 0.81 37.28 -10.25
N ASN A 366 1.35 38.35 -9.65
CA ASN A 366 0.68 39.13 -8.60
C ASN A 366 0.13 38.30 -7.44
N LEU A 367 0.80 37.20 -7.08
CA LEU A 367 0.34 36.30 -6.03
C LEU A 367 0.34 37.02 -4.67
N PRO A 368 -0.79 37.01 -3.94
CA PRO A 368 -0.84 37.49 -2.57
C PRO A 368 0.16 36.74 -1.67
N PRO A 369 0.70 37.37 -0.63
CA PRO A 369 1.53 36.68 0.36
C PRO A 369 0.79 35.49 0.99
N GLY A 370 1.51 34.40 1.25
CA GLY A 370 0.94 33.19 1.85
C GLY A 370 1.60 31.91 1.39
N PHE A 371 0.96 30.79 1.69
CA PHE A 371 1.40 29.45 1.32
C PHE A 371 0.50 28.88 0.24
N TYR A 372 1.12 28.35 -0.80
CA TYR A 372 0.45 27.78 -1.95
C TYR A 372 0.92 26.36 -2.16
N HIS A 373 -0.02 25.44 -2.32
CA HIS A 373 0.30 24.14 -2.89
C HIS A 373 0.41 24.28 -4.41
N VAL A 374 1.53 23.84 -4.95
CA VAL A 374 1.79 23.77 -6.38
C VAL A 374 1.84 22.30 -6.77
N ASP A 375 1.14 21.95 -7.83
CA ASP A 375 1.22 20.65 -8.47
C ASP A 375 1.29 20.84 -9.97
N ALA A 376 2.43 20.50 -10.57
CA ALA A 376 2.66 20.69 -11.99
C ALA A 376 3.25 19.42 -12.62
N GLY A 377 2.91 19.19 -13.87
CA GLY A 377 3.40 18.05 -14.64
C GLY A 377 3.56 18.40 -16.10
N VAL A 378 4.57 17.82 -16.75
CA VAL A 378 4.78 17.96 -18.19
C VAL A 378 4.88 16.59 -18.82
N ASN A 379 4.07 16.36 -19.85
CA ASN A 379 4.07 15.13 -20.63
C ASN A 379 5.09 15.21 -21.76
N PHE A 380 6.19 14.48 -21.63
CA PHE A 380 7.22 14.40 -22.65
C PHE A 380 6.88 13.31 -23.66
N ALA A 381 7.04 13.62 -24.95
CA ALA A 381 6.99 12.61 -26.00
C ALA A 381 8.20 11.67 -25.89
N ILE A 382 7.96 10.35 -25.86
CA ILE A 382 9.03 9.34 -25.92
C ILE A 382 9.54 9.23 -27.37
N SER A 383 10.83 8.96 -27.50
CA SER A 383 11.51 8.82 -28.79
C SER A 383 12.47 7.63 -28.80
N ASP A 384 13.23 7.46 -29.87
CA ASP A 384 14.21 6.38 -30.02
C ASP A 384 15.34 6.38 -28.97
N THR A 385 15.60 7.52 -28.31
CA THR A 385 16.61 7.66 -27.26
C THR A 385 16.00 8.10 -25.95
N ALA A 386 16.51 7.51 -24.85
CA ALA A 386 16.14 7.90 -23.49
C ALA A 386 16.87 9.19 -23.10
N VAL A 387 16.19 10.09 -22.41
CA VAL A 387 16.69 11.44 -22.13
C VAL A 387 16.40 11.82 -20.68
N ALA A 388 17.40 12.40 -20.01
CA ALA A 388 17.17 13.00 -18.71
C ALA A 388 16.41 14.30 -18.89
N VAL A 389 15.27 14.41 -18.22
CA VAL A 389 14.44 15.62 -18.24
C VAL A 389 14.29 16.17 -16.83
N SER A 390 13.96 17.45 -16.73
CA SER A 390 13.71 18.09 -15.45
C SER A 390 12.63 19.16 -15.60
N ALA A 391 11.76 19.24 -14.61
CA ALA A 391 10.74 20.27 -14.47
C ALA A 391 11.05 21.11 -13.23
N TYR A 392 10.95 22.43 -13.39
CA TYR A 392 11.31 23.43 -12.38
C TYR A 392 10.13 24.36 -12.19
N VAL A 393 9.57 24.40 -10.98
CA VAL A 393 8.68 25.50 -10.59
C VAL A 393 9.58 26.65 -10.19
N GLU A 394 9.57 27.71 -10.99
CA GLU A 394 10.34 28.93 -10.71
C GLU A 394 9.48 29.95 -9.99
N ARG A 395 10.12 30.70 -9.11
CA ARG A 395 9.54 31.84 -8.42
C ARG A 395 10.27 33.12 -8.80
N GLN A 396 9.49 34.17 -9.06
CA GLN A 396 10.01 35.53 -9.22
C GLN A 396 10.19 36.18 -7.84
N GLY A 397 11.36 36.78 -7.64
CA GLY A 397 11.69 37.59 -6.48
C GLY A 397 12.47 38.84 -6.89
N ALA A 398 12.96 39.60 -5.91
CA ALA A 398 13.66 40.87 -6.17
C ALA A 398 14.92 40.75 -7.05
N ALA A 399 15.58 39.58 -7.02
CA ALA A 399 16.76 39.29 -7.83
C ALA A 399 16.43 38.60 -9.19
N GLY A 400 15.15 38.51 -9.56
CA GLY A 400 14.67 37.82 -10.75
C GLY A 400 14.12 36.42 -10.46
N TRP A 401 14.16 35.56 -11.48
CA TRP A 401 13.59 34.20 -11.42
C TRP A 401 14.59 33.21 -10.83
N SER A 402 14.11 32.36 -9.92
CA SER A 402 14.90 31.29 -9.30
C SER A 402 14.07 30.02 -9.14
N THR A 403 14.73 28.85 -9.20
CA THR A 403 14.08 27.56 -8.98
C THR A 403 13.61 27.43 -7.53
N HIS A 404 12.32 27.11 -7.34
CA HIS A 404 11.72 26.85 -6.04
C HIS A 404 11.50 25.36 -5.78
N LEU A 405 10.94 24.64 -6.77
CA LEU A 405 10.80 23.18 -6.74
C LEU A 405 11.40 22.58 -7.99
N GLN A 406 11.90 21.35 -7.89
CA GLN A 406 12.43 20.61 -9.02
C GLN A 406 12.01 19.14 -8.93
N ALA A 407 11.71 18.56 -10.09
CA ALA A 407 11.68 17.12 -10.29
C ALA A 407 12.53 16.78 -11.51
N SER A 408 13.18 15.62 -11.46
CA SER A 408 14.02 15.10 -12.54
C SER A 408 13.70 13.63 -12.74
N ASP A 409 13.66 13.19 -13.99
CA ASP A 409 13.39 11.79 -14.35
C ASP A 409 14.11 11.45 -15.66
N ILE A 410 14.15 10.17 -16.01
CA ILE A 410 14.59 9.69 -17.31
C ILE A 410 13.34 9.35 -18.12
N VAL A 411 13.11 10.11 -19.19
CA VAL A 411 12.10 9.76 -20.19
C VAL A 411 12.66 8.59 -21.00
N GLY A 412 11.95 7.46 -20.97
CA GLY A 412 12.38 6.24 -21.65
C GLY A 412 12.47 6.36 -23.17
N SER A 413 12.94 5.30 -23.83
CA SER A 413 12.91 5.19 -25.30
C SER A 413 11.79 4.27 -25.79
N GLY A 414 11.30 4.52 -27.01
CA GLY A 414 10.20 3.78 -27.62
C GLY A 414 9.50 4.57 -28.71
N SER A 415 8.35 4.06 -29.15
CA SER A 415 7.50 4.72 -30.16
C SER A 415 6.07 4.88 -29.64
N ASN A 416 5.40 5.96 -30.07
CA ASN A 416 3.99 6.26 -29.75
C ASN A 416 3.65 6.23 -28.25
N ALA A 417 4.59 6.64 -27.39
CA ALA A 417 4.41 6.67 -25.95
C ALA A 417 4.73 8.07 -25.40
N THR A 418 4.27 8.34 -24.18
CA THR A 418 4.55 9.59 -23.48
C THR A 418 4.82 9.30 -22.01
N GLN A 419 5.59 10.15 -21.35
CA GLN A 419 5.90 10.03 -19.93
C GLN A 419 5.78 11.40 -19.26
N SER A 420 5.03 11.45 -18.17
CA SER A 420 4.82 12.68 -17.40
C SER A 420 5.84 12.80 -16.28
N VAL A 421 6.47 13.96 -16.18
CA VAL A 421 7.33 14.32 -15.04
C VAL A 421 6.62 15.33 -14.18
N ARG A 422 6.38 14.96 -12.92
CA ARG A 422 5.58 15.72 -11.96
C ARG A 422 6.47 16.37 -10.91
N VAL A 423 6.20 17.63 -10.62
CA VAL A 423 6.78 18.40 -9.51
C VAL A 423 5.64 18.94 -8.64
N SER A 424 5.71 18.67 -7.34
CA SER A 424 4.68 19.10 -6.39
C SER A 424 5.30 19.51 -5.07
N GLY A 425 4.71 20.50 -4.40
CA GLY A 425 5.20 21.01 -3.13
C GLY A 425 4.53 22.31 -2.71
N ILE A 426 5.09 22.96 -1.69
CA ILE A 426 4.57 24.21 -1.15
C ILE A 426 5.46 25.38 -1.58
N ALA A 427 4.86 26.40 -2.17
CA ALA A 427 5.47 27.69 -2.45
C ALA A 427 5.05 28.72 -1.41
N ARG A 428 6.04 29.31 -0.71
CA ARG A 428 5.82 30.46 0.16
C ARG A 428 6.00 31.74 -0.64
N ILE A 429 5.00 32.60 -0.62
CA ILE A 429 4.99 33.90 -1.26
C ILE A 429 5.13 34.99 -0.19
N GLY A 430 6.15 35.84 -0.33
CA GLY A 430 6.52 36.86 0.65
C GLY A 430 5.83 38.20 0.41
N ILE A 431 5.94 39.12 1.38
CA ILE A 431 5.43 40.49 1.27
C ILE A 431 6.39 41.32 0.40
N GLY A 432 5.85 42.15 -0.51
CA GLY A 432 6.61 43.20 -1.19
C GLY A 432 7.54 42.78 -2.35
N SER A 433 7.38 41.58 -2.92
CA SER A 433 8.09 41.16 -4.14
C SER A 433 7.15 40.96 -5.32
N ASP A 434 7.67 41.04 -6.55
CA ASP A 434 7.00 40.59 -7.77
C ASP A 434 6.77 39.07 -7.68
N ASN A 435 5.66 38.70 -7.05
CA ASN A 435 5.36 37.34 -6.68
C ASN A 435 4.72 36.62 -7.85
N ALA A 436 5.55 35.98 -8.65
CA ALA A 436 5.08 35.13 -9.74
C ALA A 436 5.62 33.71 -9.64
N LEU A 437 4.85 32.76 -10.19
CA LEU A 437 5.24 31.37 -10.36
C LEU A 437 5.11 30.98 -11.82
N ARG A 438 6.06 30.19 -12.33
CA ARG A 438 5.96 29.58 -13.67
C ARG A 438 6.61 28.21 -13.70
N LEU A 439 6.38 27.49 -14.78
CA LEU A 439 7.01 26.20 -15.03
C LEU A 439 8.06 26.30 -16.13
N ARG A 440 9.24 25.77 -15.85
CA ARG A 440 10.35 25.67 -16.79
C ARG A 440 10.78 24.23 -16.88
N VAL A 441 11.19 23.78 -18.06
CA VAL A 441 11.67 22.43 -18.32
C VAL A 441 13.03 22.43 -18.98
N ARG A 442 13.73 21.31 -18.86
CA ARG A 442 15.00 21.04 -19.54
C ARG A 442 15.05 19.57 -19.94
N HIS A 443 15.74 19.26 -21.04
CA HIS A 443 16.15 17.91 -21.38
C HIS A 443 17.66 17.85 -21.68
N SER A 444 18.25 16.65 -21.62
CA SER A 444 19.68 16.43 -21.86
C SER A 444 20.06 16.23 -23.32
N ASP A 445 19.08 16.13 -24.22
CA ASP A 445 19.35 15.84 -25.63
C ASP A 445 19.97 17.00 -26.44
N SER A 446 20.68 16.64 -27.50
CA SER A 446 21.23 17.51 -28.53
C SER A 446 20.27 17.77 -29.70
N VAL A 447 19.11 17.09 -29.74
CA VAL A 447 18.03 17.37 -30.69
C VAL A 447 16.79 17.96 -30.00
N THR A 448 15.94 18.64 -30.75
CA THR A 448 14.65 19.16 -30.26
C THR A 448 13.76 18.03 -29.75
N ARG A 449 13.22 18.21 -28.54
CA ARG A 449 12.20 17.33 -27.95
C ARG A 449 10.84 18.01 -27.95
N GLN A 450 9.80 17.29 -27.54
CA GLN A 450 8.45 17.82 -27.53
C GLN A 450 7.74 17.53 -26.21
N ILE A 451 7.01 18.53 -25.72
CA ILE A 451 5.83 18.30 -24.88
C ILE A 451 4.76 17.72 -25.79
N ALA A 452 4.28 16.53 -25.45
CA ALA A 452 3.26 15.84 -26.24
C ALA A 452 1.90 16.52 -26.09
N ALA A 453 1.12 16.52 -27.17
CA ALA A 453 -0.27 16.95 -27.13
C ALA A 453 -1.09 15.99 -26.25
N GLY A 454 -2.05 16.52 -25.49
CA GLY A 454 -2.92 15.74 -24.62
C GLY A 454 -3.81 16.63 -23.77
N SER A 455 -5.09 16.27 -23.62
CA SER A 455 -6.10 17.15 -22.99
C SER A 455 -5.85 17.48 -21.52
N VAL A 456 -5.13 16.64 -20.77
CA VAL A 456 -4.89 16.81 -19.32
C VAL A 456 -3.51 16.31 -18.85
N MET A 457 -2.59 16.00 -19.77
CA MET A 457 -1.33 15.34 -19.42
C MET A 457 -0.20 16.33 -19.07
N SER A 458 -0.32 17.59 -19.45
CA SER A 458 0.57 18.66 -19.01
C SER A 458 -0.25 19.72 -18.28
N TRP A 459 0.06 19.96 -17.00
CA TRP A 459 -0.78 20.76 -16.11
C TRP A 459 0.05 21.62 -15.15
N PHE A 460 -0.57 22.71 -14.69
CA PHE A 460 -0.12 23.50 -13.55
C PHE A 460 -1.32 23.86 -12.68
N HIS A 461 -1.35 23.31 -11.47
CA HIS A 461 -2.37 23.56 -10.48
C HIS A 461 -1.77 24.32 -9.31
N LEU A 462 -2.45 25.40 -8.93
CA LEU A 462 -2.12 26.22 -7.78
C LEU A 462 -3.35 26.33 -6.88
N HIS A 463 -3.14 26.15 -5.58
CA HIS A 463 -4.17 26.41 -4.57
C HIS A 463 -3.53 27.03 -3.33
N ARG A 464 -4.07 28.15 -2.83
CA ARG A 464 -3.62 28.74 -1.56
C ARG A 464 -4.11 27.91 -0.38
N ILE A 465 -3.18 27.44 0.45
CA ILE A 465 -3.46 26.54 1.58
C ILE A 465 -3.36 27.23 2.95
N GLY A 466 -2.92 28.48 3.00
CA GLY A 466 -2.81 29.25 4.24
C GLY A 466 -2.22 30.63 4.00
N GLY A 467 -2.46 31.54 4.95
CA GLY A 467 -1.93 32.91 4.98
C GLY A 467 -1.19 33.15 6.28
#